data_AF-A0A8S3INR0-F1
#
_entry.id   AF-A0A8S3INR0-F1
#
_cell.length_a   1.000
_cell.length_b   1.000
_cell.length_c   1.000
_cell.angle_alpha   90.00
_cell.angle_beta   90.00
_cell.angle_gamma   90.00
#
_symmetry.space_group_name_H-M   'P 1'
#
loop_
_entity.id
_entity.type
_entity.pdbx_description
1 polymer ?
#
loop_
_entity_poly.entity_id
_entity_poly.type
_entity_poly.pdbx_seq_one_letter_code
_entity_poly.pdbx_strand_id
1 'polypeptide(L)'
;MNDMPPHFEHDHYHFITNIQSSSPSSSSTLFDSTIVGQVHATDPDVSTTNSLVYSLNSSLFRINSETGQISLIEPLPINMTDQVIIFNVTVSDVEHESQTHVTISIEGLNHRPEFEKDQYFFQIDENVPIRTVVGRIIGKDVDLPGTRRGELTYTLRSITAYSEFFFHTSHTGHVLVTRIPDAEQQQIHQFIVTVRDH
;
A
#
# COMPACT_ATOMS: atom_id res chain seq x y z
N MET A 1 2.10 29.22 -35.44
CA MET A 1 1.98 28.00 -36.28
C MET A 1 2.32 26.87 -35.34
N ASN A 2 1.61 25.76 -35.41
CA ASN A 2 1.86 24.65 -34.51
C ASN A 2 2.97 23.79 -35.12
N ASP A 3 4.21 23.99 -34.69
CA ASP A 3 5.39 23.41 -35.33
C ASP A 3 6.24 22.54 -34.39
N MET A 4 5.91 22.51 -33.10
CA MET A 4 6.42 21.55 -32.15
C MET A 4 5.33 20.57 -31.72
N PRO A 5 5.70 19.30 -31.44
CA PRO A 5 4.76 18.33 -30.88
C PRO A 5 4.62 18.51 -29.36
N PRO A 6 3.49 18.06 -28.78
CA PRO A 6 3.31 18.10 -27.34
C PRO A 6 4.28 17.15 -26.64
N HIS A 7 4.64 17.44 -25.40
CA HIS A 7 5.61 16.65 -24.64
C HIS A 7 5.08 16.33 -23.24
N PHE A 8 5.09 15.06 -22.84
CA PHE A 8 4.74 14.65 -21.48
C PHE A 8 5.82 15.03 -20.48
N GLU A 9 5.44 15.40 -19.26
CA GLU A 9 6.40 15.72 -18.21
C GLU A 9 7.32 14.53 -17.85
N HIS A 10 6.81 13.31 -18.02
CA HIS A 10 7.55 12.08 -17.75
C HIS A 10 7.41 11.06 -18.90
N ASP A 11 8.49 10.34 -19.20
CA ASP A 11 8.51 9.22 -20.17
C ASP A 11 7.68 8.02 -19.70
N HIS A 12 7.42 7.93 -18.39
CA HIS A 12 6.64 6.88 -17.74
C HIS A 12 5.95 7.41 -16.49
N TYR A 13 4.71 6.99 -16.28
CA TYR A 13 3.94 7.26 -15.07
C TYR A 13 3.60 5.94 -14.36
N HIS A 14 3.74 5.92 -13.04
CA HIS A 14 3.31 4.81 -12.19
C HIS A 14 2.30 5.29 -11.16
N PHE A 15 1.10 4.72 -11.21
CA PHE A 15 0.03 4.96 -10.25
C PHE A 15 -0.36 3.69 -9.51
N ILE A 16 -0.99 3.87 -8.36
CA ILE A 16 -1.54 2.80 -7.55
C ILE A 16 -3.03 3.07 -7.36
N THR A 17 -3.84 2.02 -7.49
CA THR A 17 -5.26 2.06 -7.15
C THR A 17 -5.63 0.80 -6.41
N ASN A 18 -6.73 0.81 -5.67
CA ASN A 18 -7.10 -0.30 -4.81
C ASN A 18 -8.44 -0.87 -5.28
N ILE A 19 -8.64 -2.18 -5.05
CA ILE A 19 -9.98 -2.75 -5.18
C ILE A 19 -10.93 -2.03 -4.22
N GLN A 20 -12.15 -1.72 -4.69
CA GLN A 20 -13.13 -1.00 -3.89
C GLN A 20 -14.31 -1.91 -3.54
N SER A 21 -14.62 -1.99 -2.24
CA SER A 21 -15.80 -2.70 -1.75
C SER A 21 -17.02 -1.77 -1.77
N SER A 22 -17.59 -1.49 -2.94
CA SER A 22 -18.95 -0.96 -2.97
C SER A 22 -19.72 -1.42 -4.20
N SER A 23 -20.72 -2.26 -3.94
CA SER A 23 -21.90 -2.36 -4.79
C SER A 23 -22.49 -0.95 -4.95
N PRO A 24 -22.82 -0.48 -6.15
CA PRO A 24 -23.39 0.85 -6.30
C PRO A 24 -24.75 0.90 -5.60
N SER A 25 -24.82 1.66 -4.49
CA SER A 25 -26.10 2.03 -3.89
C SER A 25 -26.85 2.89 -4.90
N SER A 26 -27.93 2.32 -5.40
CA SER A 26 -28.93 2.92 -6.29
C SER A 26 -29.31 4.35 -5.89
N SER A 27 -28.80 5.36 -6.60
CA SER A 27 -29.52 6.60 -6.92
C SER A 27 -28.68 7.51 -7.83
N SER A 28 -29.22 7.75 -9.03
CA SER A 28 -28.97 8.80 -10.03
C SER A 28 -27.86 9.85 -9.84
N THR A 29 -27.23 10.14 -10.99
CA THR A 29 -26.53 11.36 -11.45
C THR A 29 -25.07 11.61 -11.02
N LEU A 30 -24.19 11.48 -12.02
CA LEU A 30 -22.81 11.98 -12.15
C LEU A 30 -21.73 11.20 -11.39
N PHE A 31 -21.00 10.43 -12.19
CA PHE A 31 -19.85 9.58 -11.87
C PHE A 31 -18.75 10.27 -11.04
N ASP A 32 -18.79 10.13 -9.72
CA ASP A 32 -17.56 10.18 -8.93
C ASP A 32 -16.80 8.86 -9.11
N SER A 33 -16.20 8.70 -10.29
CA SER A 33 -15.22 7.64 -10.54
C SER A 33 -13.99 7.88 -9.70
N THR A 34 -13.51 6.84 -9.03
CA THR A 34 -12.24 6.86 -8.29
C THR A 34 -11.11 7.32 -9.20
N ILE A 35 -10.49 8.44 -8.80
CA ILE A 35 -9.35 9.03 -9.48
C ILE A 35 -8.13 8.16 -9.17
N VAL A 36 -7.39 7.77 -10.21
CA VAL A 36 -6.19 6.93 -10.09
C VAL A 36 -4.93 7.78 -10.14
N GLY A 37 -4.92 8.80 -11.00
CA GLY A 37 -3.77 9.66 -11.20
C GLY A 37 -4.03 10.69 -12.29
N GLN A 38 -3.03 11.48 -12.62
CA GLN A 38 -3.10 12.48 -13.67
C GLN A 38 -1.77 12.52 -14.41
N VAL A 39 -1.84 12.49 -15.74
CA VAL A 39 -0.69 12.75 -16.59
C VAL A 39 -0.69 14.22 -17.02
N HIS A 40 0.48 14.74 -17.33
CA HIS A 40 0.63 16.13 -17.74
C HIS A 40 1.53 16.23 -18.97
N ALA A 41 1.09 16.99 -19.96
CA ALA A 41 1.86 17.35 -21.13
C ALA A 41 1.80 18.86 -21.36
N THR A 42 2.85 19.37 -21.98
CA THR A 42 3.02 20.77 -22.35
C THR A 42 3.39 20.87 -23.81
N ASP A 43 2.96 21.94 -24.44
CA ASP A 43 3.31 22.29 -25.80
C ASP A 43 3.55 23.81 -25.86
N PRO A 44 4.69 24.30 -26.37
CA PRO A 44 4.97 25.74 -26.41
C PRO A 44 4.07 26.52 -27.39
N ASP A 45 3.41 25.85 -28.34
CA ASP A 45 2.52 26.43 -29.33
C ASP A 45 1.05 26.47 -28.86
N VAL A 46 0.73 25.83 -27.72
CA VAL A 46 -0.60 25.84 -27.11
C VAL A 46 -1.01 27.25 -26.69
N SER A 47 -2.26 27.58 -27.03
CA SER A 47 -2.84 28.90 -26.84
C SER A 47 -4.34 28.78 -26.55
N THR A 48 -5.06 29.89 -26.45
CA THR A 48 -6.52 29.84 -26.27
C THR A 48 -7.28 29.20 -27.44
N THR A 49 -6.65 29.02 -28.60
CA THR A 49 -7.23 28.40 -29.81
C THR A 49 -6.72 27.00 -30.11
N ASN A 50 -5.66 26.54 -29.43
CA ASN A 50 -5.15 25.17 -29.55
C ASN A 50 -4.99 24.57 -28.16
N SER A 51 -5.70 23.48 -27.87
CA SER A 51 -5.71 22.83 -26.56
C SER A 51 -5.27 21.38 -26.69
N LEU A 52 -4.50 20.92 -25.71
CA LEU A 52 -4.12 19.51 -25.63
C LEU A 52 -5.33 18.63 -25.35
N VAL A 53 -5.45 17.56 -26.11
CA VAL A 53 -6.49 16.55 -25.98
C VAL A 53 -5.86 15.22 -25.59
N TYR A 54 -6.16 14.76 -24.38
CA TYR A 54 -5.69 13.49 -23.85
C TYR A 54 -6.63 12.35 -24.23
N SER A 55 -6.07 11.20 -24.57
CA SER A 55 -6.84 9.98 -24.86
C SER A 55 -6.10 8.72 -24.42
N LEU A 56 -6.85 7.67 -24.10
CA LEU A 56 -6.33 6.35 -23.81
C LEU A 56 -7.29 5.28 -24.35
N ASN A 57 -6.79 4.06 -24.52
CA ASN A 57 -7.60 2.91 -24.90
C ASN A 57 -7.54 1.85 -23.78
N SER A 58 -8.60 1.78 -22.98
CA SER A 58 -8.74 0.81 -21.88
C SER A 58 -10.21 0.46 -21.64
N SER A 59 -10.47 -0.77 -21.23
CA SER A 59 -11.79 -1.21 -20.76
C SER A 59 -12.03 -0.92 -19.28
N LEU A 60 -11.01 -0.50 -18.53
CA LEU A 60 -11.05 -0.31 -17.08
C LEU A 60 -10.87 1.14 -16.66
N PHE A 61 -10.13 1.91 -17.46
CA PHE A 61 -9.80 3.30 -17.18
C PHE A 61 -10.37 4.21 -18.25
N ARG A 62 -10.63 5.45 -17.86
CA ARG A 62 -10.93 6.57 -18.75
C ARG A 62 -10.06 7.76 -18.37
N ILE A 63 -9.83 8.66 -19.33
CA ILE A 63 -9.09 9.90 -19.12
C ILE A 63 -9.97 11.10 -19.42
N ASN A 64 -9.88 12.14 -18.58
CA ASN A 64 -10.44 13.44 -18.91
C ASN A 64 -9.59 14.06 -20.02
N SER A 65 -10.21 14.35 -21.16
CA SER A 65 -9.52 14.82 -22.35
C SER A 65 -8.88 16.20 -22.22
N GLU A 66 -9.30 17.01 -21.26
CA GLU A 66 -8.77 18.37 -21.04
C GLU A 66 -7.71 18.39 -19.94
N THR A 67 -7.88 17.58 -18.90
CA THR A 67 -7.01 17.63 -17.71
C THR A 67 -5.97 16.51 -17.66
N GLY A 68 -6.12 15.43 -18.42
CA GLY A 68 -5.25 14.26 -18.32
C GLY A 68 -5.50 13.39 -17.07
N GLN A 69 -6.58 13.65 -16.33
CA GLN A 69 -6.95 12.88 -15.13
C GLN A 69 -7.46 11.49 -15.51
N ILE A 70 -6.80 10.45 -15.02
CA ILE A 70 -7.17 9.04 -15.20
C ILE A 70 -8.07 8.59 -14.04
N SER A 71 -9.17 7.93 -14.37
CA SER A 71 -10.15 7.43 -13.41
C SER A 71 -10.70 6.06 -13.81
N LEU A 72 -11.22 5.31 -12.85
CA LEU A 72 -11.88 4.04 -13.09
C LEU A 72 -13.22 4.22 -13.83
N ILE A 73 -13.51 3.34 -14.78
CA ILE A 73 -14.84 3.27 -15.41
C ILE A 73 -15.84 2.66 -14.43
N GLU A 74 -15.45 1.57 -13.78
CA GLU A 74 -16.20 0.85 -12.74
C GLU A 74 -15.26 0.41 -11.60
N PRO A 75 -15.80 0.15 -10.39
CA PRO A 75 -15.01 -0.43 -9.29
C PRO A 75 -14.28 -1.71 -9.71
N LEU A 76 -13.01 -1.84 -9.31
CA LEU A 76 -12.20 -3.01 -9.64
C LEU A 76 -12.65 -4.23 -8.83
N PRO A 77 -12.89 -5.39 -9.47
CA PRO A 77 -13.28 -6.62 -8.77
C PRO A 77 -12.10 -7.26 -8.03
N ILE A 78 -12.41 -8.04 -6.99
CA ILE A 78 -11.41 -8.67 -6.09
C ILE A 78 -10.40 -9.55 -6.84
N ASN A 79 -10.78 -10.19 -7.94
CA ASN A 79 -9.89 -11.04 -8.74
C ASN A 79 -8.79 -10.27 -9.49
N MET A 80 -8.83 -8.93 -9.46
CA MET A 80 -7.78 -8.06 -10.00
C MET A 80 -6.74 -7.64 -8.95
N THR A 81 -6.85 -8.14 -7.71
CA THR A 81 -5.85 -7.94 -6.65
C THR A 81 -4.45 -8.29 -7.14
N ASP A 82 -3.49 -7.41 -6.85
CA ASP A 82 -2.05 -7.51 -7.14
C ASP A 82 -1.70 -7.57 -8.65
N GLN A 83 -2.66 -7.25 -9.54
CA GLN A 83 -2.38 -7.13 -10.96
C GLN A 83 -1.70 -5.81 -11.31
N VAL A 84 -0.89 -5.85 -12.37
CA VAL A 84 -0.24 -4.67 -12.95
C VAL A 84 -0.76 -4.49 -14.38
N ILE A 85 -1.31 -3.32 -14.67
CA ILE A 85 -1.84 -2.96 -15.99
C ILE A 85 -0.93 -1.91 -16.62
N ILE A 86 -0.56 -2.12 -17.87
CA ILE A 86 0.29 -1.22 -18.64
C ILE A 86 -0.44 -0.84 -19.93
N PHE A 87 -0.54 0.46 -20.21
CA PHE A 87 -1.12 0.98 -21.44
C PHE A 87 -0.47 2.31 -21.84
N ASN A 88 -0.74 2.76 -23.07
CA ASN A 88 -0.26 4.05 -23.56
C ASN A 88 -1.34 5.12 -23.38
N VAL A 89 -0.91 6.32 -23.02
CA VAL A 89 -1.72 7.53 -23.10
C VAL A 89 -1.18 8.40 -24.23
N THR A 90 -2.08 8.91 -25.06
CA THR A 90 -1.76 9.83 -26.16
C THR A 90 -2.21 11.23 -25.78
N VAL A 91 -1.41 12.24 -26.11
CA VAL A 91 -1.81 13.64 -26.12
C VAL A 91 -1.68 14.19 -27.54
N SER A 92 -2.70 14.92 -27.98
CA SER A 92 -2.73 15.56 -29.29
C SER A 92 -2.96 17.06 -29.17
N ASP A 93 -2.28 17.84 -30.00
CA ASP A 93 -2.47 19.28 -30.21
C ASP A 93 -3.18 19.55 -31.57
N VAL A 94 -3.91 18.56 -32.08
CA VAL A 94 -4.56 18.47 -33.41
C VAL A 94 -3.62 18.10 -34.57
N GLU A 95 -2.41 18.66 -34.66
CA GLU A 95 -1.49 18.40 -35.81
C GLU A 95 -0.44 17.32 -35.51
N HIS A 96 -0.08 17.19 -34.24
CA HIS A 96 0.90 16.26 -33.71
C HIS A 96 0.30 15.43 -32.57
N GLU A 97 0.97 14.31 -32.31
CA GLU A 97 0.65 13.41 -31.21
C GLU A 97 1.94 12.94 -30.53
N SER A 98 1.86 12.79 -29.22
CA SER A 98 2.89 12.16 -28.40
C SER A 98 2.27 11.10 -27.50
N GLN A 99 3.08 10.12 -27.11
CA GLN A 99 2.64 9.00 -26.26
C GLN A 99 3.57 8.80 -25.07
N THR A 100 3.00 8.38 -23.94
CA THR A 100 3.74 7.95 -22.74
C THR A 100 3.16 6.63 -22.22
N HIS A 101 3.97 5.87 -21.49
CA HIS A 101 3.54 4.63 -20.85
C HIS A 101 3.00 4.91 -19.45
N VAL A 102 1.84 4.35 -19.13
CA VAL A 102 1.27 4.38 -17.79
C VAL A 102 1.21 2.96 -17.24
N THR A 103 1.76 2.77 -16.06
CA THR A 103 1.63 1.55 -15.25
C THR A 103 0.68 1.83 -14.09
N ILE A 104 -0.31 0.96 -13.90
CA ILE A 104 -1.22 1.01 -12.75
C ILE A 104 -1.10 -0.31 -11.99
N SER A 105 -0.65 -0.24 -10.74
CA SER A 105 -0.66 -1.36 -9.81
C SER A 105 -1.98 -1.39 -9.05
N ILE A 106 -2.66 -2.53 -9.06
CA ILE A 106 -3.91 -2.74 -8.34
C ILE A 106 -3.59 -3.40 -6.99
N GLU A 107 -3.77 -2.66 -5.91
CA GLU A 107 -3.66 -3.21 -4.56
C GLU A 107 -4.98 -3.85 -4.12
N GLY A 108 -4.86 -5.00 -3.46
CA GLY A 108 -5.97 -5.64 -2.76
C GLY A 108 -6.47 -4.83 -1.55
N LEU A 109 -7.51 -5.35 -0.90
CA LEU A 109 -7.87 -4.89 0.44
C LEU A 109 -6.77 -5.31 1.42
N ASN A 110 -6.47 -4.44 2.38
CA ASN A 110 -5.58 -4.77 3.50
C ASN A 110 -6.37 -5.63 4.50
N HIS A 111 -5.91 -6.84 4.76
CA HIS A 111 -6.49 -7.76 5.73
C HIS A 111 -5.81 -7.57 7.07
N ARG A 112 -6.56 -7.66 8.17
CA ARG A 112 -5.94 -7.49 9.48
C ARG A 112 -5.16 -8.76 9.85
N PRO A 113 -3.94 -8.62 10.37
CA PRO A 113 -3.20 -9.78 10.83
C PRO A 113 -3.86 -10.42 12.04
N GLU A 114 -3.82 -11.74 12.07
CA GLU A 114 -4.36 -12.56 13.14
C GLU A 114 -3.24 -13.31 13.87
N PHE A 115 -3.35 -13.48 15.18
CA PHE A 115 -2.40 -14.32 15.92
C PHE A 115 -2.71 -15.80 15.71
N GLU A 116 -1.67 -16.63 15.64
CA GLU A 116 -1.83 -18.08 15.61
C GLU A 116 -2.44 -18.63 16.91
N LYS A 117 -2.22 -17.95 18.03
CA LYS A 117 -2.73 -18.32 19.35
C LYS A 117 -3.24 -17.10 20.09
N ASP A 118 -4.31 -17.27 20.87
CA ASP A 118 -4.84 -16.21 21.73
C ASP A 118 -3.89 -15.81 22.86
N GLN A 119 -3.06 -16.75 23.33
CA GLN A 119 -2.10 -16.55 24.41
C GLN A 119 -0.79 -17.30 24.14
N TYR A 120 0.32 -16.68 24.54
CA TYR A 120 1.66 -17.24 24.44
C TYR A 120 2.28 -17.33 25.84
N PHE A 121 2.77 -18.51 26.20
CA PHE A 121 3.44 -18.77 27.47
C PHE A 121 4.85 -19.28 27.20
N PHE A 122 5.82 -18.67 27.89
CA PHE A 122 7.24 -19.03 27.79
C PHE A 122 7.82 -19.15 29.19
N GLN A 123 8.83 -19.99 29.33
CA GLN A 123 9.63 -20.13 30.55
C GLN A 123 11.09 -19.88 30.19
N ILE A 124 11.78 -19.16 31.06
CA ILE A 124 13.20 -18.84 30.92
C ILE A 124 13.85 -18.93 32.29
N ASP A 125 15.15 -19.22 32.30
CA ASP A 125 15.96 -19.08 33.50
C ASP A 125 16.34 -17.61 33.69
N GLU A 126 16.48 -17.17 34.94
CA GLU A 126 16.89 -15.79 35.25
C GLU A 126 18.32 -15.48 34.78
N ASN A 127 19.18 -16.49 34.69
CA ASN A 127 20.59 -16.36 34.32
C ASN A 127 20.86 -16.49 32.82
N VAL A 128 19.83 -16.35 31.98
CA VAL A 128 20.01 -16.42 30.53
C VAL A 128 20.81 -15.24 29.97
N PRO A 129 21.71 -15.47 28.98
CA PRO A 129 22.43 -14.38 28.33
C PRO A 129 21.50 -13.35 27.67
N ILE A 130 21.96 -12.10 27.59
CA ILE A 130 21.31 -11.07 26.76
C ILE A 130 21.28 -11.56 25.29
N ARG A 131 20.19 -11.23 24.58
CA ARG A 131 19.83 -11.70 23.23
C ARG A 131 19.34 -13.16 23.16
N THR A 132 19.15 -13.84 24.28
CA THR A 132 18.47 -15.13 24.29
C THR A 132 17.05 -14.99 23.72
N VAL A 133 16.69 -15.89 22.80
CA VAL A 133 15.33 -15.99 22.26
C VAL A 133 14.47 -16.73 23.28
N VAL A 134 13.53 -16.01 23.88
CA VAL A 134 12.55 -16.54 24.84
C VAL A 134 11.50 -17.40 24.14
N GLY A 135 11.13 -16.99 22.93
CA GLY A 135 10.10 -17.63 22.13
C GLY A 135 9.75 -16.80 20.91
N ARG A 136 8.75 -17.27 20.15
CA ARG A 136 8.24 -16.57 18.96
C ARG A 136 6.74 -16.37 19.05
N ILE A 137 6.31 -15.14 18.84
CA ILE A 137 4.91 -14.80 18.58
C ILE A 137 4.69 -14.90 17.07
N ILE A 138 3.58 -15.52 16.66
CA ILE A 138 3.29 -15.79 15.25
C ILE A 138 2.01 -15.05 14.87
N GLY A 139 2.15 -13.98 14.10
CA GLY A 139 1.06 -13.37 13.35
C GLY A 139 0.98 -14.01 11.96
N LYS A 140 -0.23 -14.09 11.42
CA LYS A 140 -0.54 -14.53 10.06
C LYS A 140 -1.34 -13.44 9.38
N ASP A 141 -0.95 -13.16 8.14
CA ASP A 141 -1.71 -12.30 7.25
C ASP A 141 -1.95 -13.05 5.94
N VAL A 142 -3.12 -12.82 5.35
CA VAL A 142 -3.47 -13.37 4.03
C VAL A 142 -2.99 -12.47 2.90
N ASP A 143 -2.55 -11.25 3.21
CA ASP A 143 -1.97 -10.33 2.25
C ASP A 143 -0.63 -10.82 1.69
N LEU A 144 -0.30 -10.34 0.49
CA LEU A 144 0.84 -10.83 -0.29
C LEU A 144 2.16 -10.63 0.49
N PRO A 145 2.91 -11.71 0.78
CA PRO A 145 4.17 -11.60 1.52
C PRO A 145 5.20 -10.79 0.74
N GLY A 146 5.94 -9.93 1.44
CA GLY A 146 6.93 -9.02 0.82
C GLY A 146 6.36 -7.70 0.32
N THR A 147 5.05 -7.46 0.48
CA THR A 147 4.43 -6.14 0.36
C THR A 147 4.29 -5.50 1.75
N ARG A 148 4.06 -4.19 1.82
CA ARG A 148 3.81 -3.50 3.10
C ARG A 148 2.63 -4.13 3.87
N ARG A 149 1.58 -4.50 3.11
CA ARG A 149 0.35 -5.14 3.61
C ARG A 149 0.60 -6.53 4.21
N GLY A 150 1.57 -7.27 3.66
CA GLY A 150 1.98 -8.57 4.21
C GLY A 150 3.10 -8.49 5.25
N GLU A 151 3.69 -7.32 5.50
CA GLU A 151 4.84 -7.17 6.40
C GLU A 151 4.40 -6.90 7.84
N LEU A 152 4.65 -7.84 8.75
CA LEU A 152 4.17 -7.78 10.11
C LEU A 152 5.18 -7.15 11.08
N THR A 153 4.70 -6.20 11.87
CA THR A 153 5.41 -5.60 12.99
C THR A 153 4.79 -6.02 14.31
N TYR A 154 5.65 -6.43 15.25
CA TYR A 154 5.27 -6.91 16.57
C TYR A 154 5.71 -5.91 17.63
N THR A 155 4.77 -5.48 18.48
CA THR A 155 5.07 -4.59 19.60
C THR A 155 4.63 -5.22 20.91
N LEU A 156 5.53 -5.21 21.90
CA LEU A 156 5.21 -5.57 23.28
C LEU A 156 4.84 -4.31 24.06
N ARG A 157 3.69 -4.34 24.71
CA ARG A 157 3.34 -3.36 25.74
C ARG A 157 3.30 -4.07 27.08
N SER A 158 4.17 -3.64 27.98
CA SER A 158 4.25 -4.22 29.32
C SER A 158 2.96 -3.99 30.12
N ILE A 159 2.51 -5.03 30.82
CA ILE A 159 1.49 -4.95 31.86
C ILE A 159 2.16 -4.93 33.24
N THR A 160 3.19 -5.77 33.44
CA THR A 160 3.95 -5.80 34.69
C THR A 160 5.04 -4.73 34.68
N ALA A 161 5.08 -3.87 35.69
CA ALA A 161 6.01 -2.74 35.76
C ALA A 161 7.46 -3.14 35.40
N TYR A 162 8.13 -2.28 34.63
CA TYR A 162 9.53 -2.39 34.22
C TYR A 162 9.87 -3.57 33.28
N SER A 163 8.92 -4.45 32.90
CA SER A 163 9.23 -5.61 32.04
C SER A 163 9.70 -5.23 30.62
N GLU A 164 9.33 -4.04 30.14
CA GLU A 164 9.78 -3.48 28.86
C GLU A 164 11.30 -3.26 28.78
N PHE A 165 12.00 -3.18 29.92
CA PHE A 165 13.46 -3.06 29.95
C PHE A 165 14.18 -4.40 29.74
N PHE A 166 13.49 -5.51 29.97
CA PHE A 166 14.06 -6.86 29.95
C PHE A 166 13.74 -7.62 28.66
N PHE A 167 12.68 -7.24 27.94
CA PHE A 167 12.24 -7.96 26.75
C PHE A 167 11.90 -7.03 25.60
N HIS A 168 12.29 -7.42 24.38
CA HIS A 168 11.86 -6.77 23.15
C HIS A 168 11.43 -7.80 22.11
N THR A 169 10.61 -7.36 21.15
CA THR A 169 10.28 -8.15 19.95
C THR A 169 11.14 -7.73 18.77
N SER A 170 11.58 -8.71 17.99
CA SER A 170 12.12 -8.50 16.65
C SER A 170 11.01 -8.39 15.59
N HIS A 171 11.37 -7.93 14.40
CA HIS A 171 10.49 -7.87 13.23
C HIS A 171 9.93 -9.25 12.83
N THR A 172 10.61 -10.35 13.18
CA THR A 172 10.13 -11.73 12.92
C THR A 172 9.36 -12.33 14.09
N GLY A 173 8.94 -11.52 15.07
CA GLY A 173 8.14 -11.95 16.22
C GLY A 173 8.92 -12.70 17.31
N HIS A 174 10.25 -12.81 17.23
CA HIS A 174 11.04 -13.35 18.35
C HIS A 174 11.03 -12.40 19.53
N VAL A 175 10.73 -12.92 20.72
CA VAL A 175 10.89 -12.23 22.00
C VAL A 175 12.30 -12.49 22.50
N LEU A 176 13.02 -11.42 22.81
CA LEU A 176 14.45 -11.43 23.07
C LEU A 176 14.75 -10.74 24.40
N VAL A 177 15.64 -11.35 25.20
CA VAL A 177 16.13 -10.78 26.44
C VAL A 177 17.05 -9.60 26.15
N THR A 178 16.74 -8.41 26.67
CA THR A 178 17.57 -7.19 26.56
C THR A 178 18.36 -6.90 27.82
N ARG A 179 17.88 -7.38 28.97
CA ARG A 179 18.53 -7.33 30.28
C ARG A 179 18.23 -8.61 31.03
N ILE A 180 19.16 -9.04 31.87
CA ILE A 180 19.05 -10.26 32.67
C ILE A 180 17.91 -10.06 33.69
N PRO A 181 16.83 -10.86 33.64
CA PRO A 181 15.76 -10.84 34.64
C PRO A 181 16.26 -11.35 35.99
N ASP A 182 15.59 -10.95 37.06
CA ASP A 182 15.88 -11.38 38.44
C ASP A 182 14.57 -11.94 39.00
N ALA A 183 14.54 -13.25 39.29
CA ALA A 183 13.30 -13.92 39.70
C ALA A 183 12.90 -13.54 41.13
N GLU A 184 13.84 -13.13 41.99
CA GLU A 184 13.53 -12.59 43.32
C GLU A 184 12.82 -11.23 43.23
N GLN A 185 13.15 -10.41 42.23
CA GLN A 185 12.46 -9.16 41.96
C GLN A 185 11.10 -9.36 41.27
N GLN A 186 11.06 -10.20 40.23
CA GLN A 186 9.85 -10.40 39.45
C GLN A 186 9.84 -11.74 38.70
N GLN A 187 8.99 -12.67 39.14
CA GLN A 187 8.85 -14.00 38.52
C GLN A 187 8.00 -13.99 37.24
N ILE A 188 7.06 -13.03 37.11
CA ILE A 188 6.07 -13.03 36.04
C ILE A 188 6.11 -11.71 35.29
N HIS A 189 6.45 -11.80 34.00
CA HIS A 189 6.40 -10.67 33.06
C HIS A 189 5.23 -10.85 32.11
N GLN A 190 4.23 -9.96 32.21
CA GLN A 190 3.05 -9.99 31.35
C GLN A 190 3.10 -8.85 30.33
N PHE A 191 2.70 -9.17 29.10
CA PHE A 191 2.65 -8.23 27.99
C PHE A 191 1.35 -8.36 27.23
N ILE A 192 0.87 -7.24 26.70
CA ILE A 192 -0.07 -7.22 25.59
C ILE A 192 0.75 -7.10 24.31
N VAL A 193 0.52 -8.02 23.40
CA VAL A 193 1.15 -8.00 22.07
C VAL A 193 0.20 -7.34 21.09
N THR A 194 0.73 -6.51 20.22
CA THR A 194 0.01 -6.05 19.02
C THR A 194 0.81 -6.45 17.79
N VAL A 195 0.12 -7.00 16.80
CA VAL A 195 0.63 -7.25 15.45
C VAL A 195 -0.05 -6.28 14.49
N ARG A 196 0.72 -5.70 13.57
CA ARG A 196 0.24 -4.77 12.55
C ARG A 196 0.96 -5.02 11.23
N ASP A 197 0.18 -4.98 10.17
CA ASP A 197 0.57 -4.78 8.77
C ASP A 197 0.79 -3.28 8.48
N HIS A 198 1.34 -2.95 7.29
CA HIS A 198 1.66 -1.57 6.86
C HIS A 198 1.01 -1.15 5.54
#